data_AF-A0A292Z3M1-F1
#
_entry.id   AF-A0A292Z3M1-F1
#
_cell.length_a   1.000
_cell.length_b   1.000
_cell.length_c   1.000
_cell.angle_alpha   90.00
_cell.angle_beta   90.00
_cell.angle_gamma   90.00
#
_symmetry.space_group_name_H-M   'P 1'
#
loop_
_entity.id
_entity.type
_entity.pdbx_description
1 polymer ?
#
loop_
_entity_poly.entity_id
_entity_poly.type
_entity_poly.pdbx_seq_one_letter_code
_entity_poly.pdbx_strand_id
1 'polypeptide(L)' 'MVGRAEHAGHTTYITHRGRRVAAIVPADVAEYLEHLEDEDLKKVAAESLADPEPSVPLSEVLREMNL' A
#
# COMPACT_ATOMS: atom_id res chain seq x y z
N MET A 1 -24.03 -1.49 -6.74
CA MET A 1 -22.84 -2.26 -6.31
C MET A 1 -22.37 -1.84 -4.92
N VAL A 2 -22.28 -0.54 -4.62
CA VAL A 2 -21.85 0.01 -3.32
C VAL A 2 -22.55 -0.62 -2.11
N GLY A 3 -23.89 -0.71 -2.13
CA GLY A 3 -24.63 -1.27 -0.98
C GLY A 3 -24.36 -2.73 -0.63
N ARG A 4 -23.85 -3.56 -1.55
CA ARG A 4 -23.44 -4.95 -1.22
C ARG A 4 -22.07 -4.97 -0.55
N ALA A 5 -21.16 -4.08 -0.94
CA ALA A 5 -19.86 -3.97 -0.29
C ALA A 5 -20.02 -3.46 1.15
N GLU A 6 -20.82 -2.42 1.37
CA GLU A 6 -21.01 -1.86 2.72
C GLU A 6 -21.73 -2.79 3.70
N HIS A 7 -22.72 -3.59 3.26
CA HIS A 7 -23.57 -4.34 4.19
C HIS A 7 -23.23 -5.83 4.31
N ALA A 8 -22.44 -6.40 3.39
CA ALA A 8 -22.10 -7.82 3.42
C ALA A 8 -20.64 -8.10 3.82
N GLY A 9 -19.82 -7.06 4.06
CA GLY A 9 -18.40 -7.22 4.38
C GLY A 9 -17.59 -7.92 3.26
N HIS A 10 -18.08 -7.88 2.02
CA HIS A 10 -17.50 -8.61 0.91
C HIS A 10 -16.77 -7.67 -0.06
N THR A 11 -15.49 -7.96 -0.29
CA THR A 11 -14.73 -7.33 -1.38
C THR A 11 -15.26 -7.80 -2.73
N THR A 12 -15.59 -6.85 -3.60
CA THR A 12 -16.03 -7.12 -4.98
C THR A 12 -14.93 -6.73 -5.96
N TYR A 13 -14.41 -7.70 -6.72
CA TYR A 13 -13.40 -7.43 -7.73
C TYR A 13 -14.01 -7.02 -9.07
N ILE A 14 -13.46 -5.96 -9.68
CA ILE A 14 -13.76 -5.54 -11.04
C ILE A 14 -12.73 -6.18 -11.96
N THR A 15 -13.18 -6.85 -13.02
CA THR A 15 -12.31 -7.54 -13.98
C THR A 15 -12.40 -6.96 -15.38
N HIS A 16 -11.27 -6.90 -16.09
CA HIS A 16 -11.17 -6.53 -17.49
C HIS A 16 -10.27 -7.52 -18.23
N ARG A 17 -10.78 -8.13 -19.30
CA ARG A 17 -10.08 -9.18 -20.08
C ARG A 17 -9.52 -10.30 -19.19
N GLY A 18 -10.32 -10.78 -18.24
CA GLY A 18 -9.95 -11.87 -17.32
C GLY A 18 -8.99 -11.47 -16.18
N ARG A 19 -8.52 -10.22 -16.11
CA ARG A 19 -7.65 -9.73 -15.05
C ARG A 19 -8.44 -8.87 -14.07
N ARG A 20 -8.16 -9.00 -12.76
CA ARG A 20 -8.66 -8.08 -11.74
C ARG A 20 -7.94 -6.74 -11.91
N VAL A 21 -8.68 -5.66 -12.03
CA VAL A 21 -8.13 -4.30 -12.28
C VAL A 21 -8.49 -3.32 -11.17
N ALA A 22 -9.51 -3.62 -10.37
CA ALA A 22 -9.87 -2.85 -9.19
C ALA A 22 -10.67 -3.72 -8.21
N ALA A 23 -10.86 -3.22 -7.01
CA ALA A 23 -11.74 -3.79 -6.00
C ALA A 23 -12.60 -2.70 -5.37
N ILE A 24 -13.84 -3.05 -5.05
CA ILE A 24 -14.71 -2.29 -4.16
C ILE A 24 -14.68 -3.01 -2.82
N VAL A 25 -14.23 -2.31 -1.79
CA VAL A 25 -14.08 -2.82 -0.42
C VAL A 25 -14.98 -2.02 0.53
N PRO A 26 -15.37 -2.59 1.69
CA PRO A 26 -15.90 -1.80 2.80
C PRO A 26 -14.90 -0.69 3.21
N ALA A 27 -15.41 0.50 3.55
CA ALA A 27 -14.57 1.64 3.87
C ALA A 27 -13.75 1.41 5.15
N ASP A 28 -14.36 0.85 6.19
CA ASP A 28 -13.71 0.49 7.45
C ASP A 28 -12.56 -0.51 7.26
N VAL A 29 -12.71 -1.46 6.33
CA VAL A 29 -11.63 -2.39 5.97
C VAL A 29 -10.49 -1.66 5.26
N ALA A 30 -10.78 -0.73 4.34
CA ALA A 30 -9.76 0.06 3.68
C ALA A 30 -8.98 0.92 4.68
N GLU A 31 -9.70 1.66 5.54
CA GLU A 31 -9.12 2.51 6.59
C GLU A 31 -8.27 1.70 7.58
N TYR A 32 -8.72 0.49 7.95
CA TYR A 32 -7.95 -0.39 8.82
C TYR A 32 -6.65 -0.87 8.16
N LEU A 33 -6.70 -1.23 6.87
CA LEU A 33 -5.50 -1.63 6.12
C LEU A 33 -4.52 -0.45 5.97
N GLU A 34 -5.02 0.74 5.65
CA GLU A 34 -4.21 1.96 5.60
C GLU A 34 -3.53 2.23 6.95
N HIS A 35 -4.25 2.07 8.06
CA HIS A 35 -3.68 2.23 9.40
C HIS A 35 -2.56 1.21 9.68
N LEU A 36 -2.75 -0.06 9.31
CA LEU A 36 -1.73 -1.08 9.48
C LEU A 36 -0.49 -0.81 8.62
N GLU A 37 -0.68 -0.36 7.38
CA GLU A 37 0.42 0.06 6.50
C GLU A 37 1.18 1.23 7.12
N ASP A 38 0.48 2.28 7.59
CA ASP A 38 1.11 3.43 8.25
C ASP A 38 1.95 3.04 9.46
N GLU A 39 1.47 2.14 10.32
CA GLU A 39 2.22 1.68 11.50
C GLU A 39 3.48 0.90 11.10
N ASP A 40 3.39 0.03 10.09
CA ASP A 40 4.55 -0.73 9.59
C ASP A 40 5.58 0.21 8.93
N LEU A 41 5.13 1.13 8.09
CA LEU A 41 5.99 2.12 7.44
C LEU A 41 6.68 3.04 8.46
N LYS A 42 6.00 3.47 9.52
CA LYS A 42 6.62 4.24 10.63
C LYS A 42 7.73 3.44 11.30
N LYS A 43 7.50 2.15 11.54
CA LYS A 43 8.49 1.27 12.15
C LYS A 43 9.72 1.12 11.25
N VAL A 44 9.52 0.83 9.96
CA VAL A 44 10.62 0.72 8.98
C VAL A 44 11.40 2.04 8.86
N ALA A 45 10.70 3.17 8.85
CA ALA A 45 11.34 4.48 8.82
C ALA A 45 12.18 4.74 10.09
N ALA A 46 11.68 4.40 11.27
CA ALA A 46 12.41 4.52 12.51
C ALA A 46 13.65 3.62 12.56
N GLU A 47 13.53 2.37 12.08
CA GLU A 47 14.66 1.44 11.95
C GLU A 47 15.71 1.98 10.97
N SER A 48 15.28 2.50 9.82
CA SER A 48 16.18 3.08 8.80
C SER A 48 16.93 4.32 9.31
N LEU A 49 16.27 5.16 10.12
CA LEU A 49 16.90 6.34 10.72
C LEU A 49 17.87 5.99 11.85
N ALA A 50 17.69 4.83 12.48
CA ALA A 50 18.59 4.33 13.52
C ALA A 50 19.77 3.54 12.95
N ASP A 51 19.75 3.18 11.67
CA ASP A 51 20.84 2.49 10.99
C ASP A 51 22.08 3.41 10.89
N PRO A 52 23.24 3.00 11.45
CA PRO A 52 24.47 3.79 11.36
C PRO A 52 25.11 3.77 9.96
N GLU A 53 24.65 2.93 9.04
CA GLU A 53 25.15 2.93 7.67
C GLU A 53 24.91 4.28 6.97
N PRO A 54 25.88 4.80 6.20
CA PRO A 54 25.69 6.06 5.48
C PRO A 54 24.55 5.97 4.46
N SER A 55 23.67 6.96 4.47
CA SER A 55 22.64 7.10 3.43
C SER A 55 23.27 7.36 2.05
N VAL A 56 22.72 6.72 1.03
CA VAL A 56 23.09 6.95 -0.38
C VAL A 56 22.26 8.10 -0.94
N PRO A 57 22.85 9.07 -1.66
CA PRO A 57 22.09 10.13 -2.33
C PRO A 57 21.07 9.57 -3.32
N LEU A 58 19.85 10.11 -3.33
CA LEU A 58 18.79 9.67 -4.25
C LEU A 58 19.23 9.68 -5.73
N SER A 59 20.07 10.63 -6.14
CA SER A 59 20.59 10.72 -7.51
C SER A 59 21.49 9.55 -7.92
N GLU A 60 22.13 8.89 -6.96
CA GLU A 60 22.93 7.69 -7.19
C GLU A 60 22.02 6.46 -7.35
N VAL A 61 21.01 6.32 -6.49
CA VAL A 61 19.99 5.27 -6.61
C VAL A 61 19.26 5.34 -7.95
N LEU A 62 18.84 6.53 -8.37
CA LEU A 62 18.17 6.71 -9.67
C LEU A 62 19.06 6.30 -10.84
N ARG A 63 20.36 6.64 -10.76
CA ARG A 63 21.36 6.25 -11.77
C ARG A 63 21.50 4.73 -11.87
N GLU A 64 21.57 4.03 -10.74
CA GLU A 64 21.66 2.56 -10.71
C GLU A 64 20.40 1.88 -11.27
N MET A 65 19.23 2.48 -11.02
CA MET A 65 17.94 1.96 -11.50
C MET A 65 17.63 2.30 -12.96
N ASN A 66 18.48 3.10 -13.62
CA ASN A 66 18.23 3.67 -14.96
C ASN A 66 16.90 4.48 -15.03
N LEU A 67 16.64 5.28 -13.99
CA LEU A 67 15.48 6.17 -13.86
C LEU A 67 15.86 7.65 -14.01
#